data_AF-A0A2H5QRN6-F1
#
_entry.id   AF-A0A2H5QRN6-F1
#
_cell.length_a   1.000
_cell.length_b   1.000
_cell.length_c   1.000
_cell.angle_alpha   90.00
_cell.angle_beta   90.00
_cell.angle_gamma   90.00
#
_symmetry.space_group_name_H-M   'P 1'
#
loop_
_entity.id
_entity.type
_entity.pdbx_description
1 polymer ?
#
loop_
_entity_poly.entity_id
_entity_poly.type
_entity_poly.pdbx_seq_one_letter_code
_entity_poly.pdbx_strand_id
1 'polypeptide(L)'
;MNNPLFVEKMTIPSVTEPAKSNVRFLPTVGDISTVSFDAKKAILHLPTISLDVNTEVVLKNVVAYEASSASGPLALTTRYTELMNGIIDTQEDACQDA
;
A
#
# COMPACT_ATOMS: atom_id res chain seq x y z
N MET A 1 10.69 19.62 20.72
CA MET A 1 11.21 18.40 20.05
C MET A 1 10.28 18.11 18.89
N ASN A 2 10.66 18.50 17.68
CA ASN A 2 9.90 18.12 16.48
C ASN A 2 10.26 16.67 16.17
N ASN A 3 9.30 15.77 16.31
CA ASN A 3 9.48 14.38 15.95
C ASN A 3 9.45 14.30 14.40
N PRO A 4 10.55 13.96 13.71
CA PRO A 4 10.60 13.92 12.25
C PRO A 4 9.71 12.82 11.65
N LEU A 5 9.11 11.98 12.49
CA LEU A 5 8.12 10.96 12.11
C LEU A 5 6.71 11.52 11.89
N PHE A 6 6.46 12.79 12.24
CA PHE A 6 5.20 13.46 11.91
C PHE A 6 5.30 14.07 10.51
N VAL A 7 5.55 13.22 9.50
CA VAL A 7 4.97 13.50 8.19
C VAL A 7 3.47 13.46 8.45
N GLU A 8 2.76 14.56 8.18
CA GLU A 8 1.29 14.57 8.25
C GLU A 8 0.79 13.28 7.63
N LYS A 9 0.15 12.43 8.44
CA LYS A 9 -0.54 11.25 7.95
C LYS A 9 -1.53 11.76 6.93
N MET A 10 -1.19 11.64 5.64
CA MET A 10 -2.13 11.93 4.58
C MET A 10 -3.27 10.95 4.83
N THR A 11 -4.44 11.45 5.21
CA THR A 11 -5.61 10.62 5.46
C THR A 11 -5.96 9.96 4.14
N ILE A 12 -5.49 8.73 3.95
CA ILE A 12 -5.88 7.91 2.82
C ILE A 12 -7.26 7.35 3.19
N PRO A 13 -8.29 7.62 2.38
CA PRO A 13 -9.64 7.13 2.65
C PRO A 13 -9.71 5.61 2.42
N SER A 14 -10.37 4.88 3.33
CA SER A 14 -10.69 3.43 3.22
C SER A 14 -11.30 3.11 1.86
N VAL A 15 -11.05 1.95 1.24
CA VAL A 15 -11.61 1.50 -0.05
C VAL A 15 -13.12 1.81 -0.20
N THR A 16 -13.89 1.74 0.90
CA THR A 16 -15.31 2.12 0.92
C THR A 16 -15.60 3.57 0.50
N GLU A 17 -14.69 4.51 0.71
CA GLU A 17 -14.83 5.94 0.39
C GLU A 17 -14.41 6.29 -1.05
N PRO A 18 -13.28 5.83 -1.61
CA PRO A 18 -12.98 5.85 -3.03
C PRO A 18 -14.08 5.16 -3.85
N ALA A 19 -14.64 4.04 -3.39
CA ALA A 19 -15.75 3.40 -4.08
C ALA A 19 -16.99 4.32 -4.18
N LYS A 20 -17.32 5.07 -3.11
CA LYS A 20 -18.39 6.08 -3.13
C LYS A 20 -18.12 7.25 -4.08
N SER A 21 -16.84 7.50 -4.42
CA SER A 21 -16.43 8.52 -5.40
C SER A 21 -16.18 7.98 -6.81
N ASN A 22 -16.62 6.75 -7.10
CA ASN A 22 -16.43 6.03 -8.37
C ASN A 22 -14.97 5.66 -8.71
N VAL A 23 -14.08 5.68 -7.72
CA VAL A 23 -12.73 5.14 -7.90
C VAL A 23 -12.79 3.62 -7.86
N ARG A 24 -12.23 2.98 -8.89
CA ARG A 24 -12.14 1.52 -8.99
C ARG A 24 -10.71 1.06 -8.73
N PHE A 25 -10.58 -0.13 -8.16
CA PHE A 25 -9.30 -0.79 -7.97
C PHE A 25 -9.16 -1.87 -9.04
N LEU A 26 -8.03 -1.92 -9.75
CA LEU A 26 -7.74 -2.97 -10.73
C LEU A 26 -6.35 -3.56 -10.50
N PRO A 27 -6.19 -4.88 -10.70
CA PRO A 27 -4.89 -5.51 -10.56
C PRO A 27 -3.93 -5.09 -11.69
N THR A 28 -2.64 -5.11 -11.39
CA THR A 28 -1.56 -5.02 -12.37
C THR A 28 -0.70 -6.28 -12.36
N VAL A 29 -0.13 -6.58 -13.53
CA VAL A 29 0.89 -7.62 -13.68
C VAL A 29 2.25 -6.96 -13.47
N GLY A 30 2.95 -7.31 -12.40
CA GLY A 30 4.28 -6.80 -12.07
C GLY A 30 4.47 -6.61 -10.57
N ASP A 31 5.39 -5.71 -10.20
CA ASP A 31 5.73 -5.41 -8.82
C ASP A 31 5.15 -4.06 -8.36
N ILE A 32 5.59 -3.57 -7.19
CA ILE A 32 5.16 -2.30 -6.60
C ILE A 32 5.39 -1.10 -7.53
N SER A 33 6.34 -1.15 -8.47
CA SER A 33 6.56 -0.08 -9.46
C SER A 33 5.39 0.08 -10.43
N THR A 34 4.45 -0.88 -10.49
CA THR A 34 3.27 -0.81 -11.34
C THR A 34 2.10 -0.06 -10.72
N VAL A 35 2.21 0.34 -9.44
CA VAL A 35 1.20 1.16 -8.77
C VAL A 35 1.01 2.49 -9.50
N SER A 36 -0.21 2.78 -9.94
CA SER A 36 -0.52 4.02 -10.68
C SER A 36 -1.99 4.42 -10.57
N PHE A 37 -2.30 5.70 -10.80
CA PHE A 37 -3.67 6.22 -10.78
C PHE A 37 -4.03 6.85 -12.13
N ASP A 38 -5.02 6.26 -12.82
CA ASP A 38 -5.64 6.84 -14.02
C ASP A 38 -6.77 7.77 -13.60
N ALA A 39 -6.46 9.07 -13.49
CA ALA A 39 -7.42 10.09 -13.09
C ALA A 39 -8.60 10.25 -14.07
N LYS A 40 -8.42 9.90 -15.36
CA LYS A 40 -9.50 10.01 -16.36
C LYS A 40 -10.54 8.92 -16.17
N LYS A 41 -10.10 7.72 -15.79
CA LYS A 41 -10.97 6.56 -15.57
C LYS A 41 -11.33 6.35 -14.10
N ALA A 42 -10.76 7.16 -13.21
CA ALA A 42 -10.79 6.99 -11.76
C ALA A 42 -10.39 5.55 -11.37
N ILE A 43 -9.22 5.08 -11.83
CA ILE A 43 -8.74 3.73 -11.53
C ILE A 43 -7.42 3.80 -10.75
N LEU A 44 -7.38 3.20 -9.57
CA LEU A 44 -6.13 2.90 -8.86
C LEU A 44 -5.68 1.48 -9.24
N HIS A 45 -4.54 1.40 -9.89
CA HIS A 45 -3.88 0.17 -10.27
C HIS A 45 -2.95 -0.29 -9.14
N LEU A 46 -3.15 -1.51 -8.65
CA LEU A 46 -2.35 -2.12 -7.59
C LEU A 46 -1.84 -3.49 -8.01
N PRO A 47 -0.60 -3.87 -7.67
CA PRO A 47 -0.10 -5.22 -7.93
C PRO A 47 -0.84 -6.23 -7.07
N THR A 48 -1.06 -7.43 -7.62
CA THR A 48 -1.57 -8.57 -6.84
C THR A 48 -0.46 -9.12 -5.95
N ILE A 49 -0.74 -9.24 -4.65
CA ILE A 49 0.17 -9.88 -3.69
C ILE A 49 -0.33 -11.29 -3.40
N SER A 50 0.52 -12.28 -3.67
CA SER A 50 0.31 -13.67 -3.23
C SER A 50 1.11 -13.92 -1.94
N LEU A 51 0.44 -14.40 -0.90
CA LEU A 51 1.08 -14.78 0.36
C LEU A 51 1.26 -16.31 0.39
N ASP A 52 2.47 -16.74 0.71
CA ASP A 52 2.85 -18.14 0.90
C ASP A 52 3.59 -18.36 2.24
N VAL A 53 3.98 -19.60 2.51
CA VAL A 53 4.69 -19.99 3.75
C VAL A 53 6.06 -19.30 3.91
N ASN A 54 6.65 -18.75 2.85
CA ASN A 54 7.94 -18.09 2.87
C ASN A 54 7.81 -16.56 3.05
N THR A 55 6.61 -16.02 2.84
CA THR A 55 6.40 -14.57 2.74
C THR A 55 6.80 -13.83 4.02
N GLU A 56 6.54 -14.40 5.20
CA GLU A 56 6.97 -13.80 6.48
C GLU A 56 8.49 -13.62 6.54
N VAL A 57 9.25 -14.63 6.12
CA VAL A 57 10.73 -14.61 6.13
C VAL A 57 11.24 -13.56 5.14
N VAL A 58 10.65 -13.51 3.95
CA VAL A 58 11.01 -12.53 2.92
C VAL A 58 10.75 -11.10 3.41
N LEU A 59 9.57 -10.82 3.97
CA LEU A 59 9.23 -9.48 4.46
C LEU A 59 10.15 -9.02 5.61
N LYS A 60 10.51 -9.91 6.54
CA LYS A 60 11.47 -9.57 7.61
C LYS A 60 12.84 -9.20 7.06
N ASN A 61 13.31 -9.90 6.03
CA ASN A 61 14.58 -9.59 5.38
C ASN A 61 14.53 -8.25 4.64
N VAL A 62 13.42 -7.94 3.96
CA VAL A 62 13.22 -6.64 3.29
C VAL A 62 13.23 -5.50 4.31
N VAL A 63 12.48 -5.64 5.41
CA VAL A 63 12.45 -4.63 6.49
C VAL A 63 13.84 -4.45 7.11
N ALA A 64 14.58 -5.53 7.37
CA ALA A 64 15.94 -5.45 7.90
C ALA A 64 16.90 -4.76 6.92
N TYR A 65 16.81 -5.08 5.63
CA TYR A 65 17.59 -4.44 4.58
C TYR A 65 17.33 -2.94 4.53
N GLU A 66 16.06 -2.54 4.47
CA GLU A 66 15.68 -1.12 4.42
C GLU A 66 16.17 -0.36 5.66
N ALA A 67 15.98 -0.92 6.86
CA ALA A 67 16.47 -0.36 8.11
C ALA A 67 18.01 -0.21 8.14
N SER A 68 18.74 -1.15 7.54
CA SER A 68 20.20 -1.13 7.47
C SER A 68 20.76 -0.20 6.39
N SER A 69 19.99 0.05 5.33
CA SER A 69 20.45 0.75 4.12
C SER A 69 20.57 2.27 4.26
N ALA A 70 20.27 2.83 5.45
CA ALA A 70 20.09 4.28 5.67
C ALA A 70 19.08 4.93 4.71
N SER A 71 18.26 4.14 4.02
CA SER A 71 17.04 4.57 3.37
C SER A 71 16.20 5.22 4.45
N GLY A 72 16.04 6.54 4.38
CA GLY A 72 15.22 7.28 5.34
C GLY A 72 13.74 6.84 5.32
N PRO A 73 12.85 7.62 5.93
CA PRO A 73 11.40 7.36 6.04
C PRO A 73 10.62 7.16 4.72
N LEU A 74 11.29 7.03 3.58
CA LEU A 74 10.75 6.78 2.25
C LEU A 74 10.98 5.34 1.75
N ALA A 75 11.34 4.43 2.66
CA ALA A 75 11.47 3.01 2.36
C ALA A 75 10.21 2.46 1.67
N LEU A 76 10.41 1.61 0.66
CA LEU A 76 9.34 1.07 -0.19
C LEU A 76 8.33 0.28 0.66
N THR A 77 8.82 -0.50 1.63
CA THR A 77 7.92 -1.26 2.53
C THR A 77 7.07 -0.33 3.38
N THR A 78 7.63 0.77 3.91
CA THR A 78 6.87 1.72 4.72
C THR A 78 5.78 2.39 3.89
N ARG A 79 6.11 2.91 2.71
CA ARG A 79 5.14 3.61 1.85
C ARG A 79 4.01 2.70 1.37
N TYR A 80 4.34 1.47 0.99
CA TYR A 80 3.34 0.52 0.53
C TYR A 80 2.44 0.04 1.68
N THR A 81 3.02 -0.27 2.85
CA THR A 81 2.22 -0.70 4.02
C THR A 81 1.34 0.42 4.56
N GLU A 82 1.79 1.67 4.56
CA GLU A 82 0.96 2.83 4.90
C GLU A 82 -0.20 3.01 3.93
N LEU A 83 0.04 2.86 2.62
CA LEU A 83 -1.01 2.91 1.60
C LEU A 83 -2.06 1.81 1.84
N MET A 84 -1.61 0.56 2.01
CA MET A 84 -2.50 -0.58 2.24
C MET A 84 -3.27 -0.44 3.55
N ASN A 85 -2.62 0.03 4.63
CA ASN A 85 -3.26 0.31 5.92
C ASN A 85 -4.22 1.51 5.88
N GLY A 86 -4.05 2.40 4.90
CA GLY A 86 -4.98 3.51 4.66
C GLY A 86 -6.23 3.10 3.90
N ILE A 87 -6.08 2.24 2.88
CA ILE A 87 -7.22 1.79 2.07
C ILE A 87 -7.95 0.59 2.71
N ILE A 88 -7.27 -0.31 3.40
CA ILE A 88 -7.92 -1.45 4.10
C ILE A 88 -8.20 -1.02 5.53
N ASP A 89 -9.41 -0.56 5.81
CA ASP A 89 -9.83 -0.12 7.16
C ASP A 89 -10.74 -1.16 7.81
N THR A 90 -11.53 -1.89 7.02
CA THR A 90 -12.41 -2.95 7.51
C THR A 90 -12.08 -4.33 6.91
N GLN A 91 -12.63 -5.39 7.50
CA GLN A 91 -12.45 -6.75 6.98
C GLN A 91 -13.10 -6.90 5.59
N GLU A 92 -14.18 -6.16 5.33
CA GLU A 92 -14.87 -6.12 4.05
C GLU A 92 -14.01 -5.49 2.94
N ASP A 93 -13.13 -4.54 3.28
CA ASP A 93 -12.16 -3.96 2.33
C ASP A 93 -11.11 -4.98 1.85
N ALA A 94 -10.79 -5.96 2.69
CA ALA A 94 -9.86 -7.05 2.36
C ALA A 94 -10.51 -8.20 1.57
N CYS A 95 -11.84 -8.24 1.52
CA CYS A 95 -12.64 -9.36 1.04
C CYS A 95 -13.63 -8.95 -0.08
N GLN A 96 -13.32 -7.95 -0.91
CA GLN A 96 -14.13 -7.72 -2.12
C GLN A 96 -13.98 -8.90 -3.07
N ASP A 97 -15.12 -9.50 -3.44
CA ASP A 97 -15.26 -10.69 -4.28
C ASP A 97 -14.25 -10.75 -5.44
N ALA A 98 -13.56 -11.88 -5.52
CA ALA A 98 -12.71 -12.28 -6.64
C ALA A 98 -13.53 -12.61 -7.90
#